data_AF-A0A847E2T4-F1
#
_entry.id   AF-A0A847E2T4-F1
#
_cell.length_a   1.000
_cell.length_b   1.000
_cell.length_c   1.000
_cell.angle_alpha   90.00
_cell.angle_beta   90.00
_cell.angle_gamma   90.00
#
_symmetry.space_group_name_H-M   'P 1'
#
loop_
_entity.id
_entity.type
_entity.pdbx_description
1 polymer ?
#
loop_
_entity_poly.entity_id
_entity_poly.type
_entity_poly.pdbx_seq_one_letter_code
_entity_poly.pdbx_strand_id
1 'polypeptide(L)'
;MRAIVLSGGGSKGAYQIGVWKALRRLKIKYDIVTGTSVGALNGALMVTKSYHKAYSLWKNIGFRDVFDQDIKSDYFTPEGKKAIAKKYAKAIFLDHGMSPNNLEKTVEAKLNYKKLKKSKIKFSFITYNLSDLKPKVINIEKESVDKIKHYLIASSSCFPAFQKKKIEGKDYIDGGYYDNFPVNLAIDLGADEIVAIDLKEIGFKRPVKSKKVKIIYISPNNHLGSFLVFDKRLSRKNIKYGYNDTMKVYGKLEGKKYTFKKNHLEKNYIKYSRKFNILIQSFLSKKGLITNLIKRITLKQEYNLRDFQKIIEFLGTIYEIDDTKIYSYRRFNRLLLKAQRKYKLNRINDSRNIINNILNNNAKKINKSWELAFSKEVLGALYLKNLKNSCIFQRR
;
A
#
# COMPACT_ATOMS: atom_id res chain seq x y z
N MET A 1 -0.94 12.30 24.83
CA MET A 1 -2.01 11.52 24.15
C MET A 1 -1.53 11.06 22.79
N ARG A 2 -1.83 9.81 22.39
CA ARG A 2 -1.52 9.32 21.03
C ARG A 2 -2.76 9.32 20.14
N ALA A 3 -2.64 9.86 18.93
CA ALA A 3 -3.67 9.79 17.90
C ALA A 3 -3.38 8.76 16.80
N ILE A 4 -4.44 8.17 16.25
CA ILE A 4 -4.41 7.49 14.96
C ILE A 4 -5.16 8.36 13.94
N VAL A 5 -4.50 8.74 12.84
CA VAL A 5 -5.12 9.49 11.74
C VAL A 5 -5.29 8.56 10.55
N LEU A 6 -6.50 8.47 10.02
CA LEU A 6 -6.86 7.59 8.91
C LEU A 6 -7.28 8.42 7.69
N SER A 7 -6.49 8.39 6.62
CA SER A 7 -6.88 9.09 5.39
C SER A 7 -8.10 8.45 4.72
N GLY A 8 -8.75 9.19 3.82
CA GLY A 8 -9.70 8.59 2.89
C GLY A 8 -9.01 7.73 1.82
N GLY A 9 -9.82 7.01 1.04
CA GLY A 9 -9.32 6.13 -0.01
C GLY A 9 -10.22 4.95 -0.43
N GLY A 10 -11.53 5.01 -0.15
CA GLY A 10 -12.50 4.00 -0.58
C GLY A 10 -12.09 2.57 -0.24
N SER A 11 -12.10 1.67 -1.23
CA SER A 11 -11.76 0.24 -1.04
C SER A 11 -10.34 -0.03 -0.53
N LYS A 12 -9.44 0.96 -0.59
CA LYS A 12 -8.08 0.86 -0.05
C LYS A 12 -8.05 0.88 1.48
N GLY A 13 -9.17 1.19 2.14
CA GLY A 13 -9.33 1.11 3.60
C GLY A 13 -8.99 -0.27 4.18
N ALA A 14 -9.03 -1.34 3.39
CA ALA A 14 -8.50 -2.66 3.75
C ALA A 14 -7.05 -2.62 4.29
N TYR A 15 -6.22 -1.72 3.74
CA TYR A 15 -4.85 -1.49 4.20
C TYR A 15 -4.83 -1.01 5.67
N GLN A 16 -5.72 -0.10 6.05
CA GLN A 16 -5.80 0.43 7.41
C GLN A 16 -6.14 -0.67 8.44
N ILE A 17 -6.90 -1.70 8.05
CA ILE A 17 -7.14 -2.87 8.92
C ILE A 17 -5.88 -3.70 9.13
N GLY A 18 -5.04 -3.81 8.10
CA GLY A 18 -3.69 -4.37 8.20
C GLY A 18 -2.82 -3.61 9.19
N VAL A 19 -2.85 -2.28 9.10
CA VAL A 19 -2.16 -1.41 10.05
C VAL A 19 -2.69 -1.64 11.47
N TRP A 20 -4.00 -1.64 11.66
CA TRP A 20 -4.62 -1.88 12.96
C TRP A 20 -4.23 -3.24 13.55
N LYS A 21 -4.15 -4.29 12.71
CA LYS A 21 -3.64 -5.60 13.12
C LYS A 21 -2.21 -5.53 13.67
N ALA A 22 -1.32 -4.80 12.99
CA ALA A 22 0.06 -4.64 13.44
C ALA A 22 0.16 -3.79 14.71
N LEU A 23 -0.56 -2.68 14.80
CA LEU A 23 -0.62 -1.85 16.01
C LEU A 23 -1.10 -2.65 17.24
N ARG A 24 -2.13 -3.49 17.07
CA ARG A 24 -2.60 -4.41 18.12
C ARG A 24 -1.52 -5.40 18.54
N ARG A 25 -0.80 -6.00 17.57
CA ARG A 25 0.33 -6.92 17.86
C ARG A 25 1.46 -6.22 18.61
N LEU A 26 1.73 -4.96 18.27
CA LEU A 26 2.75 -4.11 18.90
C LEU A 26 2.28 -3.50 20.23
N LYS A 27 1.03 -3.77 20.65
CA LYS A 27 0.41 -3.21 21.86
C LYS A 27 0.40 -1.67 21.88
N ILE A 28 0.32 -1.03 20.70
CA ILE A 28 0.22 0.43 20.59
C ILE A 28 -1.18 0.87 21.01
N LYS A 29 -1.25 1.61 22.13
CA LYS A 29 -2.47 2.25 22.63
C LYS A 29 -2.66 3.63 21.98
N TYR A 30 -3.90 4.04 21.81
CA TYR A 30 -4.30 5.34 21.26
C TYR A 30 -5.52 5.88 21.99
N ASP A 31 -5.56 7.20 22.12
CA ASP A 31 -6.56 7.96 22.88
C ASP A 31 -7.43 8.83 21.96
N ILE A 32 -6.93 9.09 20.75
CA ILE A 32 -7.59 9.90 19.72
C ILE A 32 -7.63 9.10 18.42
N VAL A 33 -8.74 9.19 17.70
CA VAL A 33 -8.85 8.74 16.32
C VAL A 33 -9.41 9.89 15.49
N THR A 34 -8.81 10.14 14.33
CA THR A 34 -9.42 11.01 13.32
C THR A 34 -9.46 10.33 11.97
N GLY A 35 -10.42 10.71 11.13
CA GLY A 35 -10.46 10.16 9.78
C GLY A 35 -11.37 10.90 8.82
N THR A 36 -11.22 10.57 7.54
CA THR A 36 -12.03 11.09 6.44
C THR A 36 -12.46 9.92 5.57
N SER A 37 -13.69 9.92 5.06
CA SER A 37 -14.19 8.86 4.17
C SER A 37 -14.10 7.48 4.81
N VAL A 38 -13.56 6.49 4.10
CA VAL A 38 -13.29 5.17 4.64
C VAL A 38 -12.45 5.20 5.93
N GLY A 39 -11.60 6.21 6.12
CA GLY A 39 -10.86 6.44 7.35
C GLY A 39 -11.77 6.79 8.53
N ALA A 40 -12.87 7.52 8.30
CA ALA A 40 -13.90 7.77 9.32
C ALA A 40 -14.64 6.47 9.69
N LEU A 41 -15.04 5.66 8.70
CA LEU A 41 -15.70 4.37 8.94
C LEU A 41 -14.82 3.40 9.73
N ASN A 42 -13.57 3.22 9.31
CA ASN A 42 -12.59 2.41 10.02
C ASN A 42 -12.25 3.00 11.39
N GLY A 43 -12.20 4.33 11.50
CA GLY A 43 -11.99 5.04 12.75
C GLY A 43 -13.07 4.75 13.79
N ALA A 44 -14.35 4.77 13.38
CA ALA A 44 -15.46 4.40 14.25
C ALA A 44 -15.36 2.94 14.76
N LEU A 45 -14.92 2.01 13.89
CA LEU A 45 -14.65 0.64 14.29
C LEU A 45 -13.46 0.54 15.27
N MET A 46 -12.41 1.35 15.08
CA MET A 46 -11.25 1.43 15.97
C MET A 46 -11.63 1.96 17.36
N VAL A 47 -12.47 2.99 17.43
CA VAL A 47 -12.95 3.62 18.66
C VAL A 47 -13.82 2.65 19.47
N THR A 48 -14.67 1.87 18.78
CA THR A 48 -15.46 0.79 19.42
C THR A 48 -14.64 -0.47 19.73
N LYS A 49 -13.34 -0.49 19.39
CA LYS A 49 -12.42 -1.63 19.54
C LYS A 49 -12.90 -2.90 18.83
N SER A 50 -13.64 -2.76 17.73
CA SER A 50 -14.33 -3.85 17.02
C SER A 50 -13.47 -4.52 15.93
N TYR A 51 -12.21 -4.86 16.25
CA TYR A 51 -11.23 -5.35 15.24
C TYR A 51 -11.71 -6.57 14.47
N HIS A 52 -12.28 -7.58 15.13
CA HIS A 52 -12.72 -8.80 14.46
C HIS A 52 -13.88 -8.55 13.48
N LYS A 53 -14.80 -7.63 13.80
CA LYS A 53 -15.86 -7.21 12.90
C LYS A 53 -15.30 -6.49 11.67
N ALA A 54 -14.38 -5.56 11.89
CA ALA A 54 -13.70 -4.84 10.82
C ALA A 54 -12.90 -5.78 9.90
N TYR A 55 -12.12 -6.70 10.49
CA TYR A 55 -11.35 -7.69 9.74
C TYR A 55 -12.26 -8.63 8.94
N SER A 56 -13.35 -9.12 9.53
CA SER A 56 -14.31 -9.98 8.84
C SER A 56 -15.01 -9.26 7.69
N LEU A 57 -15.41 -8.00 7.89
CA LEU A 57 -15.98 -7.16 6.85
C LEU A 57 -15.00 -7.02 5.68
N TRP A 58 -13.82 -6.46 5.94
CA TRP A 58 -12.85 -6.18 4.87
C TRP A 58 -12.35 -7.45 4.19
N LYS A 59 -12.13 -8.55 4.92
CA LYS A 59 -11.72 -9.83 4.31
C LYS A 59 -12.72 -10.34 3.28
N ASN A 60 -14.01 -9.98 3.40
CA ASN A 60 -15.09 -10.51 2.59
C ASN A 60 -15.85 -9.46 1.79
N ILE A 61 -15.44 -8.19 1.86
CA ILE A 61 -16.11 -7.09 1.16
C ILE A 61 -16.08 -7.30 -0.36
N GLY A 62 -17.22 -7.09 -0.99
CA GLY A 62 -17.42 -7.07 -2.41
C GLY A 62 -18.28 -5.88 -2.83
N PHE A 63 -18.54 -5.79 -4.12
CA PHE A 63 -19.27 -4.66 -4.71
C PHE A 63 -20.68 -4.50 -4.11
N ARG A 64 -21.42 -5.60 -3.89
CA ARG A 64 -22.76 -5.60 -3.28
C ARG A 64 -22.82 -5.12 -1.83
N ASP A 65 -21.71 -5.24 -1.08
CA ASP A 65 -21.67 -4.77 0.31
C ASP A 65 -21.64 -3.23 0.39
N VAL A 66 -21.36 -2.56 -0.73
CA VAL A 66 -21.20 -1.10 -0.81
C VAL A 66 -22.28 -0.48 -1.69
N PHE A 67 -22.61 -1.13 -2.80
CA PHE A 67 -23.53 -0.64 -3.81
C PHE A 67 -24.72 -1.58 -3.99
N ASP A 68 -25.86 -1.01 -4.39
CA ASP A 68 -27.11 -1.76 -4.61
C ASP A 68 -27.01 -2.71 -5.82
N GLN A 69 -26.14 -2.36 -6.77
CA GLN A 69 -25.94 -3.11 -8.00
C GLN A 69 -24.72 -4.04 -7.87
N ASP A 70 -24.73 -5.21 -8.51
CA ASP A 70 -23.58 -6.13 -8.50
C ASP A 70 -22.72 -6.06 -9.76
N ILE A 71 -21.41 -6.33 -9.65
CA ILE A 71 -20.53 -6.52 -10.80
C ILE A 71 -19.85 -7.89 -10.71
N LYS A 72 -20.35 -8.84 -11.51
CA LYS A 72 -19.75 -10.15 -11.69
C LYS A 72 -18.66 -10.09 -12.78
N SER A 73 -17.61 -9.31 -12.57
CA SER A 73 -16.46 -9.28 -13.48
C SER A 73 -15.14 -9.38 -12.73
N ASP A 74 -14.13 -9.99 -13.34
CA ASP A 74 -12.81 -10.11 -12.74
C ASP A 74 -11.99 -8.83 -12.97
N TYR A 75 -11.84 -8.02 -11.91
CA TYR A 75 -11.00 -6.80 -11.94
C TYR A 75 -9.55 -7.02 -12.40
N PHE A 76 -9.03 -8.24 -12.33
CA PHE A 76 -7.66 -8.53 -12.75
C PHE A 76 -7.53 -8.74 -14.26
N THR A 77 -8.62 -8.77 -15.03
CA THR A 77 -8.60 -8.80 -16.50
C THR A 77 -8.90 -7.42 -17.11
N PRO A 78 -8.42 -7.14 -18.34
CA PRO A 78 -8.78 -5.91 -19.06
C PRO A 78 -10.29 -5.71 -19.21
N GLU A 79 -11.02 -6.79 -19.51
CA GLU A 79 -12.47 -6.80 -19.73
C GLU A 79 -13.21 -6.45 -18.44
N GLY A 80 -12.81 -7.04 -17.31
CA GLY A 80 -13.43 -6.74 -16.03
C GLY A 80 -13.20 -5.30 -15.57
N LYS A 81 -12.00 -4.75 -15.79
CA LYS A 81 -11.72 -3.31 -15.56
C LYS A 81 -12.63 -2.42 -16.40
N LYS A 82 -12.78 -2.72 -17.70
CA LYS A 82 -13.64 -1.97 -18.62
C LYS A 82 -15.11 -2.04 -18.19
N ALA A 83 -15.58 -3.22 -17.77
CA ALA A 83 -16.94 -3.40 -17.28
C ALA A 83 -17.24 -2.57 -16.02
N ILE A 84 -16.31 -2.56 -15.05
CA ILE A 84 -16.42 -1.74 -13.84
C ILE A 84 -16.45 -0.26 -14.19
N ALA A 85 -15.52 0.20 -15.04
CA ALA A 85 -15.47 1.60 -15.47
C ALA A 85 -16.75 2.05 -16.19
N LYS A 86 -17.26 1.24 -17.13
CA LYS A 86 -18.51 1.53 -17.86
C LYS A 86 -19.69 1.66 -16.91
N LYS A 87 -19.75 0.83 -15.86
CA LYS A 87 -20.84 0.89 -14.89
C LYS A 87 -20.81 2.16 -14.04
N TYR A 88 -19.63 2.56 -13.57
CA TYR A 88 -19.47 3.83 -12.86
C TYR A 88 -19.82 5.03 -13.75
N ALA A 89 -19.34 5.04 -14.99
CA ALA A 89 -19.71 6.08 -15.95
C ALA A 89 -21.23 6.15 -16.12
N LYS A 90 -21.90 5.01 -16.38
CA LYS A 90 -23.36 4.96 -16.52
C LYS A 90 -24.07 5.51 -15.27
N ALA A 91 -23.66 5.11 -14.06
CA ALA A 91 -24.27 5.58 -12.82
C ALA A 91 -24.06 7.08 -12.60
N ILE A 92 -22.89 7.63 -12.95
CA ILE A 92 -22.64 9.07 -12.86
C ILE A 92 -23.57 9.86 -13.81
N PHE A 93 -23.71 9.40 -15.06
CA PHE A 93 -24.50 10.09 -16.07
C PHE A 93 -26.01 9.95 -15.90
N LEU A 94 -26.50 8.76 -15.52
CA LEU A 94 -27.93 8.47 -15.46
C LEU A 94 -28.52 8.59 -14.05
N ASP A 95 -27.76 8.19 -13.02
CA ASP A 95 -28.27 8.04 -11.65
C ASP A 95 -27.69 9.10 -10.68
N HIS A 96 -26.94 10.07 -11.21
CA HIS A 96 -26.20 11.09 -10.44
C HIS A 96 -25.25 10.49 -9.38
N GLY A 97 -24.66 9.34 -9.70
CA GLY A 97 -23.77 8.57 -8.85
C GLY A 97 -24.39 7.27 -8.35
N MET A 98 -23.57 6.40 -7.76
CA MET A 98 -24.07 5.16 -7.17
C MET A 98 -24.70 5.41 -5.79
N SER A 99 -25.86 4.78 -5.56
CA SER A 99 -26.52 4.76 -4.25
C SER A 99 -25.62 4.10 -3.18
N PRO A 100 -25.41 4.75 -2.01
CA PRO A 100 -24.69 4.18 -0.87
C PRO A 100 -25.58 3.34 0.07
N ASN A 101 -26.81 2.97 -0.30
CA ASN A 101 -27.74 2.31 0.64
C ASN A 101 -27.17 1.01 1.23
N ASN A 102 -26.56 0.16 0.40
CA ASN A 102 -25.89 -1.05 0.89
C ASN A 102 -24.66 -0.75 1.76
N LEU A 103 -23.91 0.33 1.50
CA LEU A 103 -22.86 0.79 2.40
C LEU A 103 -23.44 1.15 3.78
N GLU A 104 -24.56 1.88 3.83
CA GLU A 104 -25.23 2.25 5.08
C GLU A 104 -25.65 1.01 5.88
N LYS A 105 -26.35 0.05 5.24
CA LYS A 105 -26.71 -1.24 5.84
C LYS A 105 -25.49 -2.00 6.36
N THR A 106 -24.42 -2.05 5.58
CA THR A 106 -23.17 -2.73 5.95
C THR A 106 -22.51 -2.10 7.17
N VAL A 107 -22.46 -0.77 7.24
CA VAL A 107 -21.89 -0.04 8.39
C VAL A 107 -22.75 -0.27 9.62
N GLU A 108 -24.08 -0.13 9.52
CA GLU A 108 -25.00 -0.35 10.64
C GLU A 108 -24.92 -1.77 11.21
N ALA A 109 -24.78 -2.78 10.36
CA ALA A 109 -24.62 -4.17 10.79
C ALA A 109 -23.31 -4.43 11.58
N LYS A 110 -22.28 -3.57 11.42
CA LYS A 110 -20.97 -3.77 12.05
C LYS A 110 -20.67 -2.81 13.20
N LEU A 111 -21.25 -1.62 13.19
CA LEU A 111 -20.93 -0.54 14.12
C LEU A 111 -21.98 -0.40 15.23
N ASN A 112 -21.55 -0.48 16.49
CA ASN A 112 -22.42 -0.18 17.63
C ASN A 112 -22.25 1.31 18.00
N TYR A 113 -23.22 2.13 17.60
CA TYR A 113 -23.20 3.58 17.83
C TYR A 113 -23.32 3.98 19.31
N LYS A 114 -24.06 3.21 20.12
CA LYS A 114 -24.13 3.45 21.57
C LYS A 114 -22.74 3.27 22.21
N LYS A 115 -22.01 2.23 21.80
CA LYS A 115 -20.62 1.99 22.23
C LYS A 115 -19.67 3.06 21.70
N LEU A 116 -19.89 3.54 20.47
CA LEU A 116 -19.10 4.61 19.87
C LEU A 116 -19.20 5.88 20.73
N LYS A 117 -20.43 6.31 21.06
CA LYS A 117 -20.71 7.51 21.86
C LYS A 117 -20.19 7.42 23.31
N LYS A 118 -20.18 6.22 23.90
CA LYS A 118 -19.68 5.97 25.26
C LYS A 118 -18.15 5.76 25.35
N SER A 119 -17.43 5.79 24.23
CA SER A 119 -15.99 5.49 24.23
C SER A 119 -15.18 6.61 24.89
N LYS A 120 -14.13 6.25 25.64
CA LYS A 120 -13.14 7.20 26.17
C LYS A 120 -12.11 7.64 25.10
N ILE A 121 -12.12 7.02 23.92
CA ILE A 121 -11.26 7.41 22.81
C ILE A 121 -11.95 8.56 22.08
N LYS A 122 -11.33 9.73 22.06
CA LYS A 122 -11.84 10.90 21.33
C LYS A 122 -11.90 10.56 19.85
N PHE A 123 -13.00 10.88 19.19
CA PHE A 123 -13.17 10.63 17.77
C PHE A 123 -13.74 11.83 17.05
N SER A 124 -13.09 12.22 15.97
CA SER A 124 -13.61 13.24 15.07
C SER A 124 -13.32 12.93 13.62
N PHE A 125 -14.22 13.32 12.73
CA PHE A 125 -14.07 13.08 11.30
C PHE A 125 -14.65 14.23 10.48
N ILE A 126 -14.37 14.23 9.19
CA ILE A 126 -14.70 15.33 8.29
C ILE A 126 -15.69 14.88 7.22
N THR A 127 -16.69 15.70 6.95
CA THR A 127 -17.52 15.70 5.73
C THR A 127 -17.51 17.11 5.15
N TYR A 128 -18.03 17.28 3.94
CA TYR A 128 -18.14 18.58 3.30
C TYR A 128 -19.60 18.89 3.05
N ASN A 129 -20.07 20.05 3.54
CA ASN A 129 -21.40 20.56 3.24
C ASN A 129 -21.34 21.27 1.89
N LEU A 130 -21.93 20.66 0.87
CA LEU A 130 -21.94 21.18 -0.48
C LEU A 130 -22.92 22.35 -0.64
N SER A 131 -24.02 22.37 0.11
CA SER A 131 -24.97 23.49 0.09
C SER A 131 -24.36 24.78 0.63
N ASP A 132 -23.59 24.69 1.71
CA ASP A 132 -22.94 25.85 2.36
C ASP A 132 -21.48 26.07 1.89
N LEU A 133 -20.96 25.22 1.00
CA LEU A 133 -19.57 25.21 0.50
C LEU A 133 -18.51 25.29 1.61
N LYS A 134 -18.71 24.54 2.70
CA LYS A 134 -17.78 24.56 3.85
C LYS A 134 -17.57 23.17 4.44
N PRO A 135 -16.40 22.90 5.04
CA PRO A 135 -16.19 21.68 5.80
C PRO A 135 -17.12 21.63 7.02
N LYS A 136 -17.58 20.42 7.35
CA LYS A 136 -18.20 20.12 8.64
C LYS A 136 -17.31 19.10 9.35
N VAL A 137 -16.74 19.54 10.47
CA VAL A 137 -16.04 18.66 11.41
C VAL A 137 -17.06 18.09 12.37
N ILE A 138 -17.06 16.77 12.53
CA ILE A 138 -17.92 16.05 13.46
C ILE A 138 -17.05 15.62 14.62
N ASN A 139 -17.32 16.17 15.80
CA ASN A 139 -16.87 15.61 17.06
C ASN A 139 -18.01 14.76 17.62
N ILE A 140 -17.82 13.44 17.73
CA ILE A 140 -18.89 12.54 18.15
C ILE A 140 -19.42 12.83 19.55
N GLU A 141 -18.64 13.48 20.41
CA GLU A 141 -19.07 13.84 21.77
C GLU A 141 -20.18 14.92 21.75
N LYS A 142 -20.18 15.77 20.72
CA LYS A 142 -21.10 16.89 20.57
C LYS A 142 -22.34 16.59 19.72
N GLU A 143 -22.37 15.46 19.03
CA GLU A 143 -23.43 15.13 18.06
C GLU A 143 -24.34 13.98 18.55
N SER A 144 -25.61 13.97 18.17
CA SER A 144 -26.52 12.86 18.50
C SER A 144 -26.10 11.56 17.77
N VAL A 145 -26.48 10.41 18.32
CA VAL A 145 -26.20 9.10 17.66
C VAL A 145 -26.76 9.08 16.24
N ASP A 146 -27.96 9.62 16.05
CA ASP A 146 -28.63 9.68 14.75
C ASP A 146 -27.85 10.52 13.73
N LYS A 147 -27.42 11.74 14.12
CA LYS A 147 -26.58 12.58 13.26
C LYS A 147 -25.24 11.94 12.93
N ILE A 148 -24.61 11.25 13.89
CA ILE A 148 -23.34 10.55 13.66
C ILE A 148 -23.48 9.49 12.56
N LYS A 149 -24.58 8.73 12.53
CA LYS A 149 -24.84 7.75 11.47
C LYS A 149 -24.81 8.41 10.10
N HIS A 150 -25.62 9.45 9.92
CA HIS A 150 -25.75 10.14 8.65
C HIS A 150 -24.45 10.82 8.22
N TYR A 151 -23.76 11.48 9.15
CA TYR A 151 -22.47 12.12 8.83
C TYR A 151 -21.37 11.12 8.48
N LEU A 152 -21.34 9.93 9.09
CA LEU A 152 -20.37 8.90 8.71
C LEU A 152 -20.55 8.42 7.27
N ILE A 153 -21.80 8.25 6.85
CA ILE A 153 -22.13 7.93 5.45
C ILE A 153 -21.75 9.09 4.54
N ALA A 154 -22.14 10.32 4.89
CA ALA A 154 -21.79 11.52 4.13
C ALA A 154 -20.27 11.70 3.96
N SER A 155 -19.49 11.44 5.01
CA SER A 155 -18.03 11.47 4.98
C SER A 155 -17.46 10.53 3.92
N SER A 156 -18.17 9.44 3.57
CA SER A 156 -17.78 8.42 2.58
C SER A 156 -18.53 8.52 1.25
N SER A 157 -19.39 9.53 1.07
CA SER A 157 -20.11 9.81 -0.17
C SER A 157 -19.22 10.55 -1.16
N CYS A 158 -18.30 9.82 -1.80
CA CYS A 158 -17.37 10.36 -2.80
C CYS A 158 -18.10 10.73 -4.10
N PHE A 159 -18.80 11.87 -4.11
CA PHE A 159 -19.43 12.44 -5.30
C PHE A 159 -18.37 12.71 -6.40
N PRO A 160 -18.68 12.51 -7.70
CA PRO A 160 -19.91 11.95 -8.26
C PRO A 160 -19.98 10.41 -8.27
N ALA A 161 -18.93 9.69 -7.83
CA ALA A 161 -18.97 8.23 -7.83
C ALA A 161 -20.08 7.66 -6.93
N PHE A 162 -20.35 8.35 -5.81
CA PHE A 162 -21.49 8.12 -4.93
C PHE A 162 -22.48 9.29 -5.01
N GLN A 163 -23.75 9.01 -4.76
CA GLN A 163 -24.74 10.05 -4.53
C GLN A 163 -24.41 10.86 -3.25
N LYS A 164 -24.80 12.13 -3.26
CA LYS A 164 -24.72 13.03 -2.10
C LYS A 164 -25.65 12.54 -0.99
N LYS A 165 -25.32 12.79 0.28
CA LYS A 165 -26.21 12.48 1.42
C LYS A 165 -26.93 13.75 1.85
N LYS A 166 -28.27 13.74 1.85
CA LYS A 166 -29.07 14.82 2.45
C LYS A 166 -29.16 14.66 3.95
N ILE A 167 -28.85 15.71 4.69
CA ILE A 167 -28.97 15.77 6.16
C ILE A 167 -29.58 17.12 6.50
N GLU A 168 -30.76 17.11 7.13
CA GLU A 168 -31.48 18.34 7.52
C GLU A 168 -31.64 19.33 6.35
N GLY A 169 -32.04 18.81 5.18
CA GLY A 169 -32.26 19.60 3.97
C GLY A 169 -31.00 20.02 3.19
N LYS A 170 -29.79 19.80 3.73
CA LYS A 170 -28.53 20.18 3.08
C LYS A 170 -27.82 18.98 2.46
N ASP A 171 -27.12 19.22 1.34
CA ASP A 171 -26.32 18.23 0.64
C ASP A 171 -24.93 18.10 1.27
N TYR A 172 -24.54 16.88 1.62
CA TYR A 172 -23.20 16.55 2.11
C TYR A 172 -22.50 15.53 1.22
N ILE A 173 -21.18 15.68 1.12
CA ILE A 173 -20.27 14.81 0.36
C ILE A 173 -19.01 14.47 1.16
N ASP A 174 -18.14 13.65 0.57
CA ASP A 174 -16.90 13.18 1.16
C ASP A 174 -16.02 14.34 1.69
N GLY A 175 -15.47 14.16 2.90
CA GLY A 175 -14.59 15.16 3.52
C GLY A 175 -13.26 15.37 2.79
N GLY A 176 -12.90 14.49 1.85
CA GLY A 176 -11.71 14.58 1.01
C GLY A 176 -11.68 15.84 0.13
N TYR A 177 -12.83 16.49 -0.06
CA TYR A 177 -12.95 17.81 -0.68
C TYR A 177 -12.37 18.95 0.16
N TYR A 178 -12.08 18.72 1.44
CA TYR A 178 -11.45 19.70 2.32
C TYR A 178 -10.13 19.21 2.91
N ASP A 179 -10.14 18.04 3.54
CA ASP A 179 -8.96 17.42 4.13
C ASP A 179 -9.10 15.89 4.19
N ASN A 180 -8.53 15.23 3.17
CA ASN A 180 -8.48 13.78 3.04
C ASN A 180 -7.54 13.12 4.06
N PHE A 181 -6.70 13.90 4.76
CA PHE A 181 -5.75 13.37 5.73
C PHE A 181 -5.69 14.24 6.99
N PRO A 182 -6.67 14.08 7.91
CA PRO A 182 -6.99 15.06 8.95
C PRO A 182 -6.03 14.99 10.15
N VAL A 183 -4.74 15.22 9.90
CA VAL A 183 -3.67 15.30 10.90
C VAL A 183 -3.91 16.50 11.82
N ASN A 184 -4.29 17.64 11.25
CA ASN A 184 -4.56 18.85 12.02
C ASN A 184 -5.72 18.67 13.00
N LEU A 185 -6.74 17.87 12.64
CA LEU A 185 -7.83 17.56 13.56
C LEU A 185 -7.35 16.77 14.78
N ALA A 186 -6.34 15.90 14.63
CA ALA A 186 -5.76 15.20 15.76
C ALA A 186 -4.94 16.14 16.66
N ILE A 187 -4.22 17.10 16.06
CA ILE A 187 -3.49 18.15 16.79
C ILE A 187 -4.49 19.01 17.59
N ASP A 188 -5.57 19.45 16.96
CA ASP A 188 -6.63 20.27 17.58
C ASP A 188 -7.32 19.52 18.75
N LEU A 189 -7.29 18.19 18.77
CA LEU A 189 -7.82 17.35 19.87
C LEU A 189 -6.81 17.08 21.01
N GLY A 190 -5.59 17.62 20.91
CA GLY A 190 -4.53 17.51 21.92
C GLY A 190 -3.59 16.31 21.74
N ALA A 191 -3.31 15.90 20.51
CA ALA A 191 -2.33 14.83 20.24
C ALA A 191 -0.87 15.30 20.39
N ASP A 192 -0.06 14.53 21.13
CA ASP A 192 1.39 14.76 21.28
C ASP A 192 2.21 13.84 20.36
N GLU A 193 1.65 12.67 20.04
CA GLU A 193 2.19 11.74 19.04
C GLU A 193 1.07 11.27 18.11
N ILE A 194 1.34 11.23 16.81
CA ILE A 194 0.39 10.82 15.78
C ILE A 194 0.96 9.64 15.00
N VAL A 195 0.18 8.56 14.89
CA VAL A 195 0.41 7.52 13.88
C VAL A 195 -0.51 7.83 12.70
N ALA A 196 0.07 8.33 11.62
CA ALA A 196 -0.65 8.88 10.49
C ALA A 196 -0.64 7.89 9.31
N ILE A 197 -1.82 7.37 8.95
CA ILE A 197 -1.99 6.32 7.95
C ILE A 197 -2.48 6.96 6.65
N ASP A 198 -1.54 7.25 5.75
CA ASP A 198 -1.79 7.88 4.46
C ASP A 198 -1.83 6.83 3.35
N LEU A 199 -3.00 6.65 2.76
CA LEU A 199 -3.21 5.75 1.63
C LEU A 199 -2.67 6.30 0.30
N LYS A 200 -2.16 7.54 0.29
CA LYS A 200 -1.65 8.27 -0.89
C LYS A 200 -2.72 8.49 -1.98
N GLU A 201 -3.93 8.80 -1.55
CA GLU A 201 -5.07 9.00 -2.43
C GLU A 201 -5.34 10.46 -2.77
N ILE A 202 -6.14 10.62 -3.83
CA ILE A 202 -6.64 11.89 -4.33
C ILE A 202 -7.52 12.55 -3.26
N GLY A 203 -7.48 13.87 -3.20
CA GLY A 203 -8.18 14.71 -2.24
C GLY A 203 -7.27 15.81 -1.71
N PHE A 204 -7.87 16.86 -1.15
CA PHE A 204 -7.09 17.95 -0.57
C PHE A 204 -6.40 17.48 0.70
N LYS A 205 -5.16 17.89 0.94
CA LYS A 205 -4.43 17.64 2.18
C LYS A 205 -3.99 18.96 2.75
N ARG A 206 -4.33 19.22 4.01
CA ARG A 206 -3.93 20.46 4.66
C ARG A 206 -2.49 20.36 5.17
N PRO A 207 -1.68 21.42 5.04
CA PRO A 207 -0.34 21.44 5.62
C PRO A 207 -0.43 21.28 7.13
N VAL A 208 0.52 20.55 7.72
CA VAL A 208 0.52 20.29 9.17
C VAL A 208 0.80 21.59 9.93
N LYS A 209 -0.12 21.97 10.85
CA LYS A 209 -0.07 23.23 11.61
C LYS A 209 1.12 23.33 12.57
N SER A 210 1.51 22.21 13.20
CA SER A 210 2.54 22.20 14.26
C SER A 210 3.65 21.21 13.95
N LYS A 211 4.90 21.70 13.98
CA LYS A 211 6.10 20.86 13.88
C LYS A 211 6.50 20.21 15.21
N LYS A 212 5.86 20.58 16.33
CA LYS A 212 6.18 20.06 17.68
C LYS A 212 5.62 18.67 17.92
N VAL A 213 4.58 18.27 17.18
CA VAL A 213 3.93 16.96 17.34
C VAL A 213 4.72 15.91 16.57
N LYS A 214 5.07 14.81 17.23
CA LYS A 214 5.77 13.70 16.58
C LYS A 214 4.82 12.92 15.68
N ILE A 215 5.11 12.84 14.38
CA ILE A 215 4.27 12.13 13.41
C ILE A 215 5.01 10.92 12.84
N ILE A 216 4.43 9.73 13.03
CA ILE A 216 4.88 8.46 12.47
C ILE A 216 4.00 8.16 11.26
N TYR A 217 4.56 8.28 10.06
CA TYR A 217 3.83 7.99 8.82
C TYR A 217 3.86 6.51 8.47
N ILE A 218 2.70 5.96 8.15
CA ILE A 218 2.54 4.61 7.60
C ILE A 218 1.82 4.75 6.26
N SER A 219 2.49 4.34 5.18
CA SER A 219 1.96 4.44 3.83
C SER A 219 2.32 3.22 2.99
N PRO A 220 1.48 2.88 2.00
CA PRO A 220 1.72 1.71 1.16
C PRO A 220 3.01 1.85 0.34
N ASN A 221 3.79 0.75 0.32
CA ASN A 221 4.91 0.56 -0.61
C ASN A 221 4.50 -0.12 -1.92
N ASN A 222 3.31 -0.72 -1.95
CA ASN A 222 2.79 -1.48 -3.08
C ASN A 222 1.48 -0.84 -3.58
N HIS A 223 1.17 -1.03 -4.86
CA HIS A 223 -0.09 -0.53 -5.44
C HIS A 223 -1.31 -1.24 -4.80
N LEU A 224 -2.26 -0.46 -4.28
CA LEU A 224 -3.42 -0.96 -3.55
C LEU A 224 -4.64 -1.27 -4.44
N GLY A 225 -4.54 -1.03 -5.75
CA GLY A 225 -5.66 -1.11 -6.70
C GLY A 225 -6.37 0.23 -6.90
N SER A 226 -7.53 0.24 -7.53
CA SER A 226 -8.38 1.43 -7.62
C SER A 226 -9.21 1.59 -6.34
N PHE A 227 -9.46 2.82 -5.90
CA PHE A 227 -10.23 3.13 -4.68
C PHE A 227 -11.73 2.84 -4.81
N LEU A 228 -12.24 2.63 -6.03
CA LEU A 228 -13.64 2.27 -6.31
C LEU A 228 -13.83 0.78 -6.57
N VAL A 229 -12.81 -0.05 -6.38
CA VAL A 229 -12.90 -1.48 -6.66
C VAL A 229 -12.92 -2.27 -5.36
N PHE A 230 -14.08 -2.83 -5.04
CA PHE A 230 -14.30 -3.68 -3.87
C PHE A 230 -14.23 -5.15 -4.28
N ASP A 231 -13.02 -5.72 -4.22
CA ASP A 231 -12.73 -7.12 -4.52
C ASP A 231 -12.06 -7.82 -3.32
N LYS A 232 -12.51 -9.04 -3.00
CA LYS A 232 -12.06 -9.81 -1.84
C LYS A 232 -10.57 -10.17 -1.92
N ARG A 233 -10.04 -10.48 -3.11
CA ARG A 233 -8.62 -10.81 -3.32
C ARG A 233 -7.75 -9.58 -3.09
N LEU A 234 -8.15 -8.44 -3.66
CA LEU A 234 -7.48 -7.14 -3.49
C LEU A 234 -7.49 -6.70 -2.03
N SER A 235 -8.65 -6.77 -1.37
CA SER A 235 -8.78 -6.41 0.05
C SER A 235 -7.89 -7.26 0.96
N ARG A 236 -7.90 -8.60 0.78
CA ARG A 236 -7.03 -9.52 1.55
C ARG A 236 -5.55 -9.22 1.33
N LYS A 237 -5.17 -8.82 0.12
CA LYS A 237 -3.81 -8.39 -0.22
C LYS A 237 -3.44 -7.07 0.48
N ASN A 238 -4.33 -6.08 0.45
CA ASN A 238 -4.14 -4.78 1.10
C ASN A 238 -4.02 -4.91 2.63
N ILE A 239 -4.79 -5.79 3.28
CA ILE A 239 -4.64 -6.09 4.71
C ILE A 239 -3.22 -6.59 5.02
N LYS A 240 -2.65 -7.47 4.18
CA LYS A 240 -1.27 -7.95 4.39
C LYS A 240 -0.25 -6.83 4.20
N TYR A 241 -0.45 -5.95 3.22
CA TYR A 241 0.41 -4.79 3.01
C TYR A 241 0.41 -3.84 4.21
N GLY A 242 -0.76 -3.48 4.72
CA GLY A 242 -0.86 -2.61 5.90
C GLY A 242 -0.14 -3.19 7.11
N TYR A 243 -0.26 -4.50 7.33
CA TYR A 243 0.48 -5.19 8.39
C TYR A 243 2.00 -5.13 8.15
N ASN A 244 2.45 -5.51 6.96
CA ASN A 244 3.87 -5.57 6.63
C ASN A 244 4.54 -4.19 6.71
N ASP A 245 3.93 -3.16 6.13
CA ASP A 245 4.46 -1.80 6.13
C ASP A 245 4.50 -1.19 7.52
N THR A 246 3.48 -1.42 8.35
CA THR A 246 3.53 -1.01 9.76
C THR A 246 4.68 -1.69 10.50
N MET A 247 4.84 -3.00 10.33
CA MET A 247 5.93 -3.73 10.99
C MET A 247 7.32 -3.26 10.51
N LYS A 248 7.45 -2.78 9.26
CA LYS A 248 8.69 -2.15 8.76
C LYS A 248 8.93 -0.79 9.42
N VAL A 249 7.91 0.07 9.50
CA VAL A 249 8.00 1.39 10.17
C VAL A 249 8.44 1.26 11.62
N TYR A 250 7.99 0.22 12.33
CA TYR A 250 8.42 -0.09 13.70
C TYR A 250 9.69 -0.96 13.81
N GLY A 251 10.46 -1.11 12.73
CA GLY A 251 11.75 -1.80 12.71
C GLY A 251 11.70 -3.28 13.07
N LYS A 252 10.55 -3.94 12.87
CA LYS A 252 10.35 -5.38 13.11
C LYS A 252 10.49 -6.23 11.85
N LEU A 253 10.33 -5.62 10.68
CA LEU A 253 10.53 -6.21 9.36
C LEU A 253 11.37 -5.25 8.49
N GLU A 254 11.91 -5.77 7.39
CA GLU A 254 12.76 -5.05 6.45
C GLU A 254 12.21 -5.12 5.03
N GLY A 255 12.80 -4.32 4.14
CA GLY A 255 12.42 -4.24 2.73
C GLY A 255 11.54 -3.03 2.42
N LYS A 256 11.21 -2.86 1.16
CA LYS A 256 10.33 -1.80 0.64
C LYS A 256 9.10 -2.42 0.02
N LYS A 257 9.18 -2.92 -1.22
CA LYS A 257 8.07 -3.60 -1.92
C LYS A 257 7.89 -5.04 -1.43
N TYR A 258 8.99 -5.72 -1.14
CA TYR A 258 8.99 -7.04 -0.52
C TYR A 258 9.26 -6.93 0.97
N THR A 259 8.88 -7.96 1.71
CA THR A 259 9.00 -7.96 3.17
C THR A 259 9.92 -9.08 3.64
N PHE A 260 10.94 -8.72 4.39
CA PHE A 260 11.93 -9.63 4.94
C PHE A 260 11.87 -9.61 6.46
N LYS A 261 12.18 -10.75 7.09
CA LYS A 261 12.42 -10.81 8.53
C LYS A 261 13.61 -9.88 8.88
N LYS A 262 13.58 -9.29 10.08
CA LYS A 262 14.65 -8.43 10.58
C LYS A 262 16.05 -9.07 10.45
N ASN A 263 17.04 -8.29 10.01
CA ASN A 263 18.43 -8.61 9.72
C ASN A 263 18.64 -9.62 8.57
N HIS A 264 17.60 -10.02 7.83
CA HIS A 264 17.78 -10.99 6.74
C HIS A 264 18.31 -10.36 5.46
N LEU A 265 18.05 -9.07 5.20
CA LEU A 265 18.67 -8.40 4.07
C LEU A 265 20.18 -8.24 4.29
N GLU A 266 20.58 -7.86 5.50
CA GLU A 266 21.98 -7.76 5.90
C GLU A 266 22.71 -9.12 5.81
N LYS A 267 22.11 -10.19 6.35
CA LYS A 267 22.66 -11.56 6.20
C LYS A 267 22.81 -11.98 4.74
N ASN A 268 21.91 -11.53 3.87
CA ASN A 268 22.02 -11.79 2.44
C ASN A 268 23.17 -11.01 1.81
N TYR A 269 23.28 -9.74 2.16
CA TYR A 269 24.35 -8.85 1.71
C TYR A 269 25.71 -9.43 2.09
N ILE A 270 25.96 -9.69 3.38
CA ILE A 270 27.23 -10.27 3.88
C ILE A 270 27.57 -11.57 3.14
N LYS A 271 26.58 -12.44 2.89
CA LYS A 271 26.81 -13.73 2.24
C LYS A 271 27.21 -13.62 0.77
N TYR A 272 26.66 -12.64 0.04
CA TYR A 272 26.76 -12.62 -1.43
C TYR A 272 27.51 -11.42 -2.01
N SER A 273 27.72 -10.34 -1.26
CA SER A 273 28.31 -9.09 -1.76
C SER A 273 29.72 -9.27 -2.33
N ARG A 274 30.62 -9.96 -1.62
CA ARG A 274 32.01 -10.15 -2.07
C ARG A 274 32.10 -10.83 -3.45
N LYS A 275 31.44 -11.98 -3.61
CA LYS A 275 31.41 -12.70 -4.90
C LYS A 275 30.66 -11.91 -5.98
N PHE A 276 29.63 -11.15 -5.59
CA PHE A 276 28.90 -10.30 -6.52
C PHE A 276 29.76 -9.18 -7.07
N ASN A 277 30.54 -8.49 -6.23
CA ASN A 277 31.46 -7.43 -6.64
C ASN A 277 32.54 -7.97 -7.60
N ILE A 278 33.08 -9.16 -7.33
CA ILE A 278 34.03 -9.84 -8.24
C ILE A 278 33.39 -10.11 -9.62
N LEU A 279 32.13 -10.57 -9.65
CA LEU A 279 31.42 -10.81 -10.91
C LEU A 279 31.15 -9.51 -11.68
N ILE A 280 30.87 -8.41 -11.00
CA ILE A 280 30.74 -7.09 -11.62
C ILE A 280 32.07 -6.65 -12.23
N GLN A 281 33.16 -6.69 -11.45
CA GLN A 281 34.49 -6.31 -11.93
C GLN A 281 34.90 -7.14 -13.15
N SER A 282 34.66 -8.46 -13.12
CA SER A 282 34.91 -9.36 -14.25
C SER A 282 34.02 -9.07 -15.47
N PHE A 283 32.76 -8.68 -15.27
CA PHE A 283 31.86 -8.31 -16.36
C PHE A 283 32.31 -7.00 -17.03
N LEU A 284 32.73 -6.01 -16.23
CA LEU A 284 33.19 -4.71 -16.70
C LEU A 284 34.55 -4.80 -17.42
N SER A 285 35.49 -5.62 -16.93
CA SER A 285 36.81 -5.78 -17.55
C SER A 285 36.75 -6.41 -18.95
N LYS A 286 35.77 -7.29 -19.20
CA LYS A 286 35.55 -7.95 -20.50
C LYS A 286 34.94 -7.04 -21.57
N LYS A 287 34.31 -5.92 -21.20
CA LYS A 287 33.78 -4.95 -22.15
C LYS A 287 34.83 -3.86 -22.40
N GLY A 288 35.52 -3.93 -23.54
CA GLY A 288 36.57 -2.99 -23.97
C GLY A 288 36.16 -1.52 -24.18
N LEU A 289 35.00 -1.09 -23.68
CA LEU A 289 34.38 0.23 -23.94
C LEU A 289 34.26 1.13 -22.70
N ILE A 290 34.77 0.70 -21.55
CA ILE A 290 34.82 1.55 -20.36
C ILE A 290 36.16 2.28 -20.40
N THR A 291 36.14 3.60 -20.63
CA THR A 291 37.33 4.46 -20.59
C THR A 291 38.06 4.26 -19.25
N ASN A 292 39.39 4.41 -19.23
CA ASN A 292 40.19 4.22 -18.01
C ASN A 292 39.71 5.09 -16.83
N LEU A 293 39.10 6.23 -17.11
CA LEU A 293 38.48 7.13 -16.13
C LEU A 293 37.22 6.51 -15.49
N ILE A 294 36.30 5.97 -16.30
CA ILE A 294 35.08 5.32 -15.80
C ILE A 294 35.43 3.98 -15.12
N LYS A 295 36.41 3.22 -15.63
CA LYS A 295 36.94 2.04 -14.94
C LYS A 295 37.41 2.39 -13.53
N ARG A 296 38.16 3.49 -13.35
CA ARG A 296 38.63 3.93 -12.02
C ARG A 296 37.51 4.33 -11.06
N ILE A 297 36.47 5.00 -11.55
CA ILE A 297 35.33 5.43 -10.72
C ILE A 297 34.45 4.22 -10.36
N THR A 298 34.13 3.36 -11.34
CA THR A 298 33.20 2.25 -11.13
C THR A 298 33.84 1.06 -10.43
N LEU A 299 35.13 0.77 -10.63
CA LEU A 299 35.83 -0.29 -9.89
C LEU A 299 35.96 0.02 -8.39
N LYS A 300 35.84 1.29 -8.00
CA LYS A 300 35.81 1.74 -6.59
C LYS A 300 34.41 1.71 -5.97
N GLN A 301 33.35 1.51 -6.76
CA GLN A 301 31.98 1.52 -6.24
C GLN A 301 31.64 0.18 -5.60
N GLU A 302 31.63 0.13 -4.27
CA GLU A 302 31.04 -0.98 -3.53
C GLU A 302 29.53 -0.82 -3.45
N TYR A 303 28.79 -1.84 -3.92
CA TYR A 303 27.34 -1.87 -3.76
C TYR A 303 26.99 -2.10 -2.30
N ASN A 304 26.37 -1.12 -1.66
CA ASN A 304 25.94 -1.23 -0.27
C ASN A 304 24.68 -2.11 -0.11
N LEU A 305 24.25 -2.31 1.14
CA LEU A 305 23.05 -3.06 1.50
C LEU A 305 21.78 -2.56 0.77
N ARG A 306 21.62 -1.24 0.62
CA ARG A 306 20.44 -0.62 0.01
C ARG A 306 20.38 -0.92 -1.49
N ASP A 307 21.51 -0.92 -2.17
CA ASP A 307 21.56 -1.27 -3.59
C ASP A 307 21.31 -2.76 -3.82
N PHE A 308 21.83 -3.61 -2.93
CA PHE A 308 21.49 -5.03 -2.90
C PHE A 308 19.98 -5.28 -2.75
N GLN A 309 19.33 -4.57 -1.81
CA GLN A 309 17.89 -4.64 -1.63
C GLN A 309 17.14 -4.26 -2.91
N LYS A 310 17.52 -3.15 -3.58
CA LYS A 310 16.88 -2.73 -4.84
C LYS A 310 16.97 -3.82 -5.92
N ILE A 311 18.12 -4.47 -6.05
CA ILE A 311 18.33 -5.55 -7.03
C ILE A 311 17.43 -6.74 -6.71
N ILE A 312 17.39 -7.17 -5.45
CA ILE A 312 16.59 -8.34 -5.02
C ILE A 312 15.09 -8.07 -5.22
N GLU A 313 14.61 -6.88 -4.88
CA GLU A 313 13.20 -6.51 -5.04
C GLU A 313 12.81 -6.30 -6.51
N PHE A 314 13.74 -5.82 -7.33
CA PHE A 314 13.58 -5.78 -8.78
C PHE A 314 13.42 -7.20 -9.34
N LEU A 315 14.34 -8.11 -8.99
CA LEU A 315 14.26 -9.52 -9.36
C LEU A 315 12.96 -10.17 -8.88
N GLY A 316 12.54 -9.88 -7.64
CA GLY A 316 11.25 -10.33 -7.12
C GLY A 316 10.09 -9.90 -7.99
N THR A 317 10.08 -8.62 -8.39
CA THR A 317 9.03 -8.04 -9.22
C THR A 317 8.97 -8.69 -10.58
N ILE A 318 10.09 -8.77 -11.29
CA ILE A 318 10.09 -9.38 -12.62
C ILE A 318 9.77 -10.85 -12.53
N TYR A 319 10.21 -11.60 -11.51
CA TYR A 319 9.85 -13.02 -11.39
C TYR A 319 8.52 -13.28 -10.68
N GLU A 320 7.69 -12.24 -10.51
CA GLU A 320 6.33 -12.32 -9.95
C GLU A 320 6.29 -13.05 -8.60
N ILE A 321 7.32 -12.86 -7.78
CA ILE A 321 7.33 -13.38 -6.42
C ILE A 321 6.23 -12.68 -5.63
N ASP A 322 5.47 -13.45 -4.83
CA ASP A 322 4.36 -12.97 -4.00
C ASP A 322 4.82 -11.90 -2.99
N ASP A 323 4.51 -10.64 -3.28
CA ASP A 323 4.90 -9.47 -2.49
C ASP A 323 4.14 -9.31 -1.16
N THR A 324 3.20 -10.21 -0.86
CA THR A 324 2.43 -10.18 0.40
C THR A 324 3.06 -10.98 1.53
N LYS A 325 4.03 -11.85 1.22
CA LYS A 325 4.68 -12.76 2.17
C LYS A 325 5.88 -12.14 2.87
N ILE A 326 6.20 -12.68 4.05
CA ILE A 326 7.40 -12.34 4.83
C ILE A 326 8.45 -13.42 4.59
N TYR A 327 9.63 -13.02 4.16
CA TYR A 327 10.69 -13.92 3.72
C TYR A 327 11.91 -13.95 4.64
N SER A 328 12.56 -15.11 4.71
CA SER A 328 14.01 -15.16 4.94
C SER A 328 14.72 -15.00 3.60
N TYR A 329 15.93 -14.43 3.59
CA TYR A 329 16.69 -14.29 2.35
C TYR A 329 16.91 -15.62 1.61
N ARG A 330 17.17 -16.71 2.35
CA ARG A 330 17.34 -18.07 1.77
C ARG A 330 16.09 -18.51 1.01
N ARG A 331 14.90 -18.33 1.60
CA ARG A 331 13.63 -18.68 0.95
C ARG A 331 13.41 -17.84 -0.30
N PHE A 332 13.67 -16.53 -0.21
CA PHE A 332 13.50 -15.62 -1.33
C PHE A 332 14.42 -15.98 -2.51
N ASN A 333 15.72 -16.15 -2.25
CA ASN A 333 16.70 -16.53 -3.27
C ASN A 333 16.37 -17.87 -3.94
N ARG A 334 15.90 -18.86 -3.16
CA ARG A 334 15.45 -20.14 -3.73
C ARG A 334 14.25 -19.97 -4.66
N LEU A 335 13.30 -19.10 -4.28
CA LEU A 335 12.14 -18.81 -5.13
C LEU A 335 12.55 -18.06 -6.41
N LEU A 336 13.49 -17.11 -6.33
CA LEU A 336 14.05 -16.45 -7.50
C LEU A 336 14.68 -17.46 -8.47
N LEU A 337 15.54 -18.35 -7.98
CA LEU A 337 16.16 -19.38 -8.82
C LEU A 337 15.12 -20.33 -9.44
N LYS A 338 14.10 -20.73 -8.67
CA LYS A 338 13.02 -21.59 -9.18
C LYS A 338 12.20 -20.88 -10.26
N ALA A 339 11.84 -19.62 -10.06
CA ALA A 339 11.09 -18.82 -11.02
C ALA A 339 11.91 -18.56 -12.29
N GLN A 340 13.19 -18.22 -12.14
CA GLN A 340 14.10 -18.03 -13.27
C GLN A 340 14.25 -19.28 -14.13
N ARG A 341 14.37 -20.47 -13.53
CA ARG A 341 14.46 -21.74 -14.29
C ARG A 341 13.18 -22.10 -15.04
N LYS A 342 12.02 -21.72 -14.51
CA LYS A 342 10.72 -22.03 -15.12
C LYS A 342 10.33 -21.05 -16.23
N TYR A 343 11.01 -19.91 -16.32
CA TYR A 343 10.70 -18.90 -17.32
C TYR A 343 11.04 -19.42 -18.72
N LYS A 344 10.03 -19.61 -19.56
CA LYS A 344 10.18 -19.87 -21.00
C LYS A 344 10.36 -18.52 -21.70
N LEU A 345 11.43 -18.38 -22.48
CA LEU A 345 11.73 -17.18 -23.28
C LEU A 345 10.59 -16.92 -24.26
N ASN A 346 9.67 -16.02 -23.96
CA ASN A 346 8.63 -15.60 -24.90
C ASN A 346 8.41 -14.08 -24.79
N ARG A 347 8.63 -13.39 -25.93
CA ARG A 347 8.54 -11.94 -26.25
C ARG A 347 9.82 -11.10 -26.17
N ILE A 348 10.22 -10.56 -27.31
CA ILE A 348 11.31 -9.57 -27.48
C ILE A 348 11.00 -8.32 -26.63
N ASN A 349 12.01 -7.82 -25.89
CA ASN A 349 11.97 -6.69 -24.93
C ASN A 349 11.30 -6.92 -23.54
N ASP A 350 11.54 -8.08 -22.90
CA ASP A 350 11.30 -8.30 -21.45
C ASP A 350 12.65 -8.24 -20.69
N SER A 351 12.74 -7.52 -19.56
CA SER A 351 13.91 -7.49 -18.65
C SER A 351 14.44 -8.90 -18.33
N ARG A 352 13.54 -9.89 -18.28
CA ARG A 352 13.90 -11.31 -18.05
C ARG A 352 14.71 -11.91 -19.21
N ASN A 353 14.46 -11.48 -20.45
CA ASN A 353 15.23 -11.94 -21.62
C ASN A 353 16.64 -11.36 -21.63
N ILE A 354 16.79 -10.09 -21.27
CA ILE A 354 18.11 -9.46 -21.09
C ILE A 354 18.90 -10.25 -20.04
N ILE A 355 18.28 -10.58 -18.90
CA ILE A 355 18.90 -11.38 -17.85
C ILE A 355 19.31 -12.77 -18.35
N ASN A 356 18.43 -13.48 -19.05
CA ASN A 356 18.73 -14.83 -19.54
C ASN A 356 19.84 -14.83 -20.61
N ASN A 357 19.87 -13.83 -21.49
CA ASN A 357 20.94 -13.68 -22.48
C ASN A 357 22.30 -13.48 -21.81
N ILE A 358 22.35 -12.68 -20.73
CA ILE A 358 23.58 -12.49 -19.94
C ILE A 358 23.98 -13.79 -19.22
N LEU A 359 23.02 -14.51 -18.63
CA LEU A 359 23.28 -15.77 -17.93
C LEU A 359 23.82 -16.86 -18.87
N ASN A 360 23.39 -16.87 -20.13
CA ASN A 360 23.78 -17.87 -21.14
C ASN A 360 25.01 -17.44 -21.98
N ASN A 361 25.74 -16.39 -21.59
CA ASN A 361 26.90 -15.84 -22.30
C ASN A 361 26.63 -15.38 -23.76
N ASN A 362 25.37 -15.24 -24.19
CA ASN A 362 25.00 -14.67 -25.49
C ASN A 362 25.03 -13.13 -25.46
N ALA A 363 26.10 -12.56 -24.91
CA ALA A 363 26.24 -11.12 -24.70
C ALA A 363 26.53 -10.32 -25.99
N LYS A 364 26.75 -10.99 -27.13
CA LYS A 364 27.05 -10.35 -28.43
C LYS A 364 25.93 -9.45 -28.97
N LYS A 365 24.68 -9.60 -28.51
CA LYS A 365 23.51 -8.82 -28.97
C LYS A 365 23.08 -7.67 -28.04
N ILE A 366 23.76 -7.44 -26.91
CA ILE A 366 23.39 -6.35 -25.98
C ILE A 366 24.08 -5.06 -26.45
N ASN A 367 23.28 -4.04 -26.75
CA ASN A 367 23.73 -2.76 -27.32
C ASN A 367 24.92 -2.16 -26.54
N LYS A 368 25.86 -1.52 -27.26
CA LYS A 368 27.21 -1.16 -26.79
C LYS A 368 27.26 0.04 -25.82
N SER A 369 26.14 0.53 -25.29
CA SER A 369 26.14 1.71 -24.41
C SER A 369 26.53 1.36 -22.96
N TRP A 370 27.26 2.28 -22.31
CA TRP A 370 27.72 2.14 -20.91
C TRP A 370 26.55 2.16 -19.91
N GLU A 371 25.46 2.86 -20.24
CA GLU A 371 24.22 2.90 -19.45
C GLU A 371 23.61 1.50 -19.25
N LEU A 372 23.74 0.61 -20.24
CA LEU A 372 23.28 -0.77 -20.15
C LEU A 372 24.11 -1.61 -19.16
N ALA A 373 25.37 -1.27 -18.88
CA ALA A 373 26.23 -2.05 -17.99
C ALA A 373 25.80 -1.98 -16.52
N PHE A 374 25.08 -0.92 -16.13
CA PHE A 374 24.56 -0.70 -14.78
C PHE A 374 23.05 -0.80 -14.69
N SER A 375 22.41 -1.32 -15.73
CA SER A 375 20.98 -1.57 -15.70
C SER A 375 20.63 -2.57 -14.60
N LYS A 376 19.40 -2.46 -14.09
CA LYS A 376 18.89 -3.39 -13.05
C LYS A 376 18.90 -4.83 -13.56
N GLU A 377 18.76 -5.03 -14.86
CA GLU A 377 18.85 -6.30 -15.57
C GLU A 377 20.25 -6.90 -15.47
N VAL A 378 21.31 -6.15 -15.75
CA VAL A 378 22.69 -6.66 -15.64
C VAL A 378 23.01 -7.03 -14.20
N LEU A 379 22.73 -6.12 -13.26
CA LEU A 379 22.97 -6.36 -11.84
C LEU A 379 22.14 -7.56 -11.33
N GLY A 380 20.90 -7.68 -11.80
CA GLY A 380 20.04 -8.82 -11.51
C GLY A 380 20.60 -10.15 -12.04
N ALA A 381 21.10 -10.16 -13.28
CA ALA A 381 21.71 -11.34 -13.89
C ALA A 381 22.96 -11.79 -13.14
N LEU A 382 23.85 -10.86 -12.81
CA LEU A 382 25.07 -11.15 -12.04
C LEU A 382 24.74 -11.66 -10.64
N TYR A 383 23.70 -11.12 -10.00
CA TYR A 383 23.24 -11.60 -8.71
C TYR A 383 22.71 -13.05 -8.80
N LEU A 384 21.90 -13.36 -9.80
CA LEU A 384 21.40 -14.72 -10.04
C LEU A 384 22.54 -15.70 -10.36
N LYS A 385 23.55 -15.27 -11.13
CA LYS A 385 24.76 -16.07 -11.39
C LYS A 385 25.50 -16.38 -10.09
N ASN A 386 25.67 -15.39 -9.22
CA ASN A 386 26.27 -15.58 -7.90
C ASN A 386 25.48 -16.58 -7.04
N LEU A 387 24.16 -16.48 -7.04
CA LEU A 387 23.29 -17.42 -6.33
C LEU A 387 23.45 -18.85 -6.85
N LYS A 388 23.47 -19.06 -8.17
CA LYS A 388 23.66 -20.38 -8.79
C LYS A 388 24.99 -21.01 -8.38
N ASN A 389 26.08 -20.25 -8.49
CA ASN A 389 27.42 -20.73 -8.14
C ASN A 389 27.50 -21.11 -6.65
N SER A 390 26.84 -20.35 -5.78
CA SER A 390 26.81 -20.63 -4.34
C SER A 390 25.97 -21.86 -3.95
N CYS A 391 25.02 -22.29 -4.78
CA CYS A 391 24.24 -23.50 -4.55
C CYS A 391 24.97 -24.79 -4.99
N ILE A 392 25.88 -24.70 -5.96
CA ILE A 392 26.67 -25.83 -6.44
C ILE A 392 27.70 -26.27 -5.38
N PHE A 393 28.29 -25.32 -4.66
CA PHE A 393 29.25 -25.57 -3.56
C PHE A 393 28.63 -26.05 -2.24
N GLN A 394 27.30 -26.24 -2.15
CA GLN A 394 26.64 -26.81 -0.96
C GLN A 394 26.18 -28.26 -1.18
N ARG A 395 26.48 -28.85 -2.35
CA ARG A 395 26.14 -30.24 -2.73
C ARG A 395 27.38 -31.12 -2.96
N ARG A 396 28.57 -30.54 -2.79
CA ARG A 396 29.84 -31.21 -2.52
C ARG A 396 30.16 -30.90 -1.07
#